data_AF-A0A1Q2ME64-F1
#
_entry.id   AF-A0A1Q2ME64-F1
#
_cell.length_a   1.000
_cell.length_b   1.000
_cell.length_c   1.000
_cell.angle_alpha   90.00
_cell.angle_beta   90.00
_cell.angle_gamma   90.00
#
_symmetry.space_group_name_H-M   'P 1'
#
loop_
_entity.id
_entity.type
_entity.pdbx_description
1 polymer ?
#
loop_
_entity_poly.entity_id
_entity_poly.type
_entity_poly.pdbx_seq_one_letter_code
_entity_poly.pdbx_strand_id
1 'polypeptide(L)'
;MKRRNRSIFCCTVPASKISEQGIEYYIKASDGRNESFFPAAAPDQVLTCIQTKTDKNAATEAPELRAEGTIIIWKPCGKAFWYKIYRGESANFKADGASFVTYVYKDTLSFEDNALDFNAMPIEGDYYYRVTSVDFNDNESRMSNSVKVTR
;
A
#
# COMPACT_ATOMS: atom_id res chain seq x y z
N MET A 1 -8.18 -5.05 27.57
CA MET A 1 -7.18 -3.99 27.31
C MET A 1 -7.10 -3.76 25.80
N LYS A 2 -7.62 -2.63 25.30
CA LYS A 2 -7.71 -2.33 23.86
C LYS A 2 -6.35 -1.80 23.38
N ARG A 3 -5.47 -2.69 22.93
CA ARG A 3 -4.14 -2.32 22.42
C ARG A 3 -4.31 -1.63 21.06
N ARG A 4 -4.08 -0.33 21.00
CA ARG A 4 -4.04 0.45 19.75
C ARG A 4 -2.58 0.68 19.39
N ASN A 5 -2.02 -0.13 18.50
CA ASN A 5 -0.70 0.10 17.95
C ASN A 5 -0.85 0.60 16.50
N ARG A 6 -0.54 1.87 16.26
CA ARG A 6 -0.01 2.33 14.97
C ARG A 6 1.40 2.83 15.27
N SER A 7 2.39 1.97 15.05
CA SER A 7 3.80 2.38 15.12
C SER A 7 4.32 2.42 13.69
N ILE A 8 4.36 3.62 13.12
CA ILE A 8 5.06 3.86 11.85
C ILE A 8 6.53 4.05 12.22
N PHE A 9 7.38 3.15 11.76
CA PHE A 9 8.83 3.26 11.89
C PHE A 9 9.38 3.77 10.58
N CYS A 10 9.91 5.00 10.58
CA CYS A 10 10.54 5.59 9.41
C CYS A 10 12.06 5.49 9.55
N CYS A 11 12.74 5.11 8.46
CA CYS A 11 14.18 5.29 8.32
C CYS A 11 14.47 6.01 6.99
N THR A 12 15.41 6.95 7.02
CA THR A 12 15.90 7.60 5.80
C THR A 12 17.17 6.91 5.36
N VAL A 13 17.10 6.15 4.28
CA VAL A 13 18.27 5.53 3.65
C VAL A 13 18.68 6.41 2.46
N PRO A 14 19.90 6.95 2.41
CA PRO A 14 20.34 7.72 1.25
C PRO A 14 20.30 6.84 0.00
N ALA A 15 19.75 7.36 -1.11
CA ALA A 15 19.61 6.61 -2.35
C ALA A 15 20.96 6.06 -2.86
N SER A 16 22.07 6.77 -2.61
CA SER A 16 23.42 6.32 -2.94
C SER A 16 23.92 5.10 -2.15
N LYS A 17 23.17 4.69 -1.11
CA LYS A 17 23.45 3.51 -0.28
C LYS A 17 22.58 2.31 -0.63
N ILE A 18 21.62 2.48 -1.54
CA ILE A 18 20.79 1.39 -2.06
C ILE A 18 21.45 0.88 -3.33
N SER A 19 21.87 -0.37 -3.32
CA SER A 19 22.40 -1.05 -4.51
C SER A 19 21.29 -1.85 -5.20
N GLU A 20 21.61 -2.45 -6.35
CA GLU A 20 20.74 -3.41 -7.03
C GLU A 20 20.41 -4.65 -6.17
N GLN A 21 21.20 -4.90 -5.12
CA GLN A 21 20.96 -5.97 -4.16
C GLN A 21 19.86 -5.61 -3.14
N GLY A 22 19.38 -4.35 -3.13
CA GLY A 22 18.34 -3.87 -2.24
C GLY A 22 18.84 -3.47 -0.85
N ILE A 23 17.89 -3.37 0.08
CA ILE A 23 18.10 -3.14 1.52
C ILE A 23 17.60 -4.36 2.27
N GLU A 24 18.42 -4.86 3.18
CA GLU A 24 18.01 -5.83 4.19
C GLU A 24 17.72 -5.14 5.53
N TYR A 25 16.62 -5.48 6.19
CA TYR A 25 16.22 -4.84 7.44
C TYR A 25 15.43 -5.75 8.38
N TYR A 26 15.45 -5.40 9.67
CA TYR A 26 14.59 -5.95 10.70
C TYR A 26 14.28 -4.86 11.72
N ILE A 27 13.23 -5.05 12.53
CA ILE A 27 12.85 -4.14 13.61
C ILE A 27 13.21 -4.83 14.93
N LYS A 28 13.90 -4.12 15.83
CA LYS A 28 14.11 -4.54 17.22
C LYS A 28 13.33 -3.62 18.15
N ALA A 29 12.54 -4.21 19.04
CA ALA A 29 11.95 -3.53 20.18
C ALA A 29 12.70 -3.93 21.46
N SER A 30 13.04 -2.95 22.30
CA SER A 30 13.71 -3.18 23.59
C SER A 30 13.13 -2.26 24.66
N ASP A 31 12.95 -2.78 25.88
CA ASP A 31 12.59 -2.00 27.07
C ASP A 31 13.78 -1.78 28.03
N GLY A 32 15.00 -2.10 27.57
CA GLY A 32 16.23 -2.06 28.37
C GLY A 32 16.51 -3.32 29.20
N ARG A 33 15.57 -4.28 29.25
CA ARG A 33 15.75 -5.61 29.89
C ARG A 33 15.38 -6.77 28.97
N ASN A 34 14.35 -6.59 28.15
CA ASN A 34 13.82 -7.54 27.21
C ASN A 34 13.98 -7.00 25.80
N GLU A 35 14.22 -7.90 24.84
CA GLU A 35 14.27 -7.57 23.41
C GLU A 35 13.36 -8.51 22.62
N SER A 36 12.83 -8.01 21.50
CA SER A 36 12.09 -8.80 20.52
C SER A 36 12.35 -8.26 19.12
N PHE A 37 12.29 -9.13 18.11
CA PHE A 37 12.66 -8.82 16.73
C PHE A 37 11.50 -9.11 15.77
N PHE A 38 11.42 -8.34 14.69
CA PHE A 38 10.58 -8.61 13.53
C PHE A 38 11.42 -8.56 12.25
N PRO A 39 11.52 -9.67 11.48
CA PRO A 39 10.95 -10.98 11.79
C PRO A 39 11.59 -11.59 13.04
N ALA A 40 10.93 -12.55 13.68
CA ALA A 40 11.39 -13.14 14.94
C ALA A 40 12.73 -13.89 14.81
N ALA A 41 13.04 -14.36 13.60
CA ALA A 41 14.30 -15.02 13.25
C ALA A 41 15.42 -14.05 12.86
N ALA A 42 15.22 -12.73 12.96
CA ALA A 42 16.30 -11.79 12.72
C ALA A 42 17.39 -11.92 13.80
N PRO A 43 18.67 -11.74 13.45
CA PRO A 43 19.17 -11.30 12.15
C PRO A 43 19.45 -12.43 11.13
N ASP A 44 19.20 -13.70 11.46
CA ASP A 44 19.53 -14.83 10.57
C ASP A 44 18.69 -14.84 9.29
N GLN A 45 17.45 -14.34 9.37
CA GLN A 45 16.56 -14.14 8.23
C GLN A 45 15.92 -12.76 8.33
N VAL A 46 16.38 -11.83 7.50
CA VAL A 46 15.95 -10.42 7.45
C VAL A 46 14.93 -10.19 6.34
N LEU A 47 14.21 -9.06 6.39
CA LEU A 47 13.34 -8.62 5.29
C LEU A 47 14.16 -7.91 4.23
N THR A 48 13.73 -7.97 2.97
CA THR A 48 14.42 -7.33 1.84
C THR A 48 13.49 -6.35 1.13
N CYS A 49 13.99 -5.16 0.82
CA CYS A 49 13.36 -4.16 -0.05
C CYS A 49 14.28 -3.90 -1.25
N ILE A 50 13.82 -4.19 -2.46
CA ILE A 50 14.59 -3.96 -3.69
C ILE A 50 14.01 -2.74 -4.40
N GLN A 51 14.86 -1.77 -4.74
CA GLN A 51 14.46 -0.61 -5.54
C GLN A 51 15.14 -0.70 -6.91
N THR A 52 14.36 -0.80 -7.98
CA THR A 52 14.84 -0.75 -9.36
C THR A 52 14.54 0.61 -9.97
N LYS A 53 15.53 1.20 -10.65
CA LYS A 53 15.36 2.45 -11.38
C LYS A 53 14.79 2.10 -12.77
N THR A 54 13.62 2.64 -13.09
CA THR A 54 12.92 2.26 -14.32
C THR A 54 12.88 3.41 -15.33
N ASP A 55 13.24 3.10 -16.57
CA ASP A 55 12.88 3.91 -17.73
C ASP A 55 11.37 3.78 -17.94
N LYS A 56 10.64 4.89 -17.76
CA LYS A 56 9.17 4.95 -17.90
C LYS A 56 8.74 4.37 -19.26
N ASN A 57 8.32 3.11 -19.25
CA ASN A 57 7.73 2.44 -20.40
C ASN A 57 6.26 2.15 -20.11
N ALA A 58 5.51 1.86 -21.18
CA ALA A 58 4.04 1.85 -21.23
C ALA A 58 3.40 1.30 -19.94
N ALA A 59 2.75 2.21 -19.22
CA ALA A 59 2.02 1.94 -18.00
C ALA A 59 1.06 0.76 -18.18
N THR A 60 0.90 -0.04 -17.13
CA THR A 60 -0.07 -1.15 -17.11
C THR A 60 -1.51 -0.64 -17.28
N GLU A 61 -2.43 -1.54 -17.59
CA GLU A 61 -3.85 -1.22 -17.77
C GLU A 61 -4.48 -0.72 -16.46
N ALA A 62 -5.33 0.31 -16.55
CA ALA A 62 -6.07 0.78 -15.39
C ALA A 62 -7.11 -0.25 -14.96
N PRO A 63 -7.20 -0.59 -13.66
CA PRO A 63 -8.25 -1.47 -13.16
C PRO A 63 -9.64 -0.86 -13.40
N GLU A 64 -10.62 -1.71 -13.62
CA GLU A 64 -12.04 -1.33 -13.60
C GLU A 64 -12.65 -1.79 -12.28
N LEU A 65 -13.10 -0.82 -11.47
CA LEU A 65 -13.61 -1.05 -10.13
C LEU A 65 -15.13 -1.13 -10.12
N ARG A 66 -15.65 -1.94 -9.21
CA ARG A 66 -17.05 -1.92 -8.74
C ARG A 66 -17.10 -2.07 -7.22
N ALA A 67 -18.22 -1.68 -6.60
CA ALA A 67 -18.47 -1.94 -5.19
C ALA A 67 -19.50 -3.06 -5.03
N GLU A 68 -19.27 -3.92 -4.02
CA GLU A 68 -20.21 -4.90 -3.50
C GLU A 68 -20.30 -4.69 -1.99
N GLY A 69 -21.31 -3.93 -1.54
CA GLY A 69 -21.40 -3.48 -0.16
C GLY A 69 -20.24 -2.57 0.23
N THR A 70 -19.48 -2.97 1.26
CA THR A 70 -18.28 -2.25 1.75
C THR A 70 -16.99 -2.64 1.02
N ILE A 71 -17.06 -3.58 0.09
CA ILE A 71 -15.91 -4.17 -0.59
C ILE A 71 -15.79 -3.56 -1.99
N ILE A 72 -14.60 -3.09 -2.35
CA ILE A 72 -14.28 -2.74 -3.74
C ILE A 72 -13.64 -3.96 -4.43
N ILE A 73 -14.01 -4.22 -5.67
CA ILE A 73 -13.58 -5.39 -6.45
C ILE A 73 -13.15 -4.92 -7.84
N TRP A 74 -12.09 -5.53 -8.36
CA TRP A 74 -11.59 -5.27 -9.72
C TRP A 74 -11.17 -6.57 -10.41
N LYS A 75 -10.89 -6.47 -11.72
CA LYS A 75 -10.35 -7.58 -12.51
C LYS A 75 -8.82 -7.54 -12.56
N PRO A 76 -8.14 -8.68 -12.75
CA PRO A 76 -6.71 -8.72 -12.98
C PRO A 76 -6.29 -7.83 -14.16
N CYS A 77 -5.16 -7.14 -14.03
CA CYS A 77 -4.53 -6.38 -15.12
C CYS A 77 -3.28 -7.13 -15.54
N GLY A 78 -3.09 -7.35 -16.85
CA GLY A 78 -2.12 -8.34 -17.34
C GLY A 78 -0.66 -8.14 -16.93
N LYS A 79 -0.25 -6.90 -16.62
CA LYS A 79 1.12 -6.57 -16.17
C LYS A 79 1.21 -6.20 -14.68
N ALA A 80 0.12 -6.30 -13.92
CA ALA A 80 0.13 -5.92 -12.52
C ALA A 80 1.07 -6.82 -11.71
N PHE A 81 1.90 -6.18 -10.88
CA PHE A 81 2.68 -6.80 -9.82
C PHE A 81 2.11 -6.42 -8.44
N TRP A 82 1.61 -5.19 -8.30
CA TRP A 82 0.78 -4.75 -7.19
C TRP A 82 -0.29 -3.76 -7.64
N TYR A 83 -1.29 -3.57 -6.80
CA TYR A 83 -2.32 -2.54 -6.93
C TYR A 83 -2.16 -1.51 -5.82
N LYS A 84 -2.10 -0.22 -6.15
CA LYS A 84 -2.14 0.87 -5.15
C LYS A 84 -3.58 1.33 -4.98
N ILE A 85 -4.02 1.43 -3.74
CA ILE A 85 -5.39 1.77 -3.35
C ILE A 85 -5.40 3.16 -2.75
N TYR A 86 -6.29 4.00 -3.25
CA TYR A 86 -6.46 5.37 -2.82
C TYR A 86 -7.90 5.62 -2.39
N ARG A 87 -8.09 6.52 -1.43
CA ARG A 87 -9.38 6.93 -0.89
C ARG A 87 -9.46 8.45 -0.78
N GLY A 88 -10.61 9.00 -1.12
CA GLY A 88 -10.93 10.41 -0.90
C GLY A 88 -12.40 10.65 -0.56
N GLU A 89 -12.73 11.86 -0.15
CA GLU A 89 -14.07 12.27 0.28
C GLU A 89 -14.97 12.73 -0.89
N SER A 90 -14.41 12.84 -2.10
CA SER A 90 -15.15 13.24 -3.31
C SER A 90 -14.79 12.36 -4.49
N ALA A 91 -15.71 12.19 -5.44
CA ALA A 91 -15.49 11.34 -6.62
C ALA A 91 -14.26 11.75 -7.47
N ASN A 92 -13.88 13.04 -7.41
CA ASN A 92 -12.84 13.65 -8.22
C ASN A 92 -11.52 13.82 -7.46
N PHE A 93 -11.36 13.17 -6.30
CA PHE A 93 -10.12 13.23 -5.54
C PHE A 93 -8.91 12.78 -6.39
N LYS A 94 -7.75 13.37 -6.10
CA LYS A 94 -6.50 13.03 -6.76
C LYS A 94 -5.86 11.82 -6.07
N ALA A 95 -5.47 10.81 -6.85
CA ALA A 95 -4.65 9.69 -6.37
C ALA A 95 -3.19 10.16 -6.25
N ASP A 96 -2.76 10.47 -5.03
CA ASP A 96 -1.39 10.82 -4.68
C ASP A 96 -1.09 10.39 -3.23
N GLY A 97 0.05 10.82 -2.68
CA GLY A 97 0.46 10.43 -1.33
C GLY A 97 -0.53 10.80 -0.22
N ALA A 98 -1.36 11.83 -0.40
CA ALA A 98 -2.33 12.26 0.62
C ALA A 98 -3.60 11.39 0.65
N SER A 99 -3.92 10.73 -0.46
CA SER A 99 -5.07 9.82 -0.59
C SER A 99 -4.67 8.35 -0.58
N PHE A 100 -3.37 8.04 -0.50
CA PHE A 100 -2.86 6.68 -0.50
C PHE A 100 -3.25 5.93 0.76
N VAL A 101 -3.96 4.81 0.59
CA VAL A 101 -4.38 3.94 1.70
C VAL A 101 -3.37 2.83 1.90
N THR A 102 -3.10 2.05 0.85
CA THR A 102 -2.22 0.89 0.90
C THR A 102 -1.91 0.37 -0.50
N TYR A 103 -1.12 -0.69 -0.60
CA TYR A 103 -0.96 -1.48 -1.81
C TYR A 103 -1.17 -2.97 -1.50
N VAL A 104 -1.60 -3.73 -2.50
CA VAL A 104 -1.86 -5.18 -2.40
C VAL A 104 -1.19 -5.92 -3.55
N TYR A 105 -0.86 -7.20 -3.32
CA TYR A 105 -0.26 -8.06 -4.35
C TYR A 105 -1.23 -8.29 -5.53
N LYS A 106 -0.71 -8.57 -6.73
CA LYS A 106 -1.48 -8.72 -7.97
C LYS A 106 -2.63 -9.73 -7.93
N ASP A 107 -2.56 -10.74 -7.06
CA ASP A 107 -3.61 -11.76 -6.96
C ASP A 107 -4.72 -11.36 -5.97
N THR A 108 -4.56 -10.24 -5.26
CA THR A 108 -5.63 -9.61 -4.49
C THR A 108 -6.49 -8.76 -5.42
N LEU A 109 -7.76 -9.13 -5.56
CA LEU A 109 -8.71 -8.51 -6.50
C LEU A 109 -9.91 -7.86 -5.80
N SER A 110 -9.87 -7.81 -4.47
CA SER A 110 -10.88 -7.18 -3.63
C SER A 110 -10.23 -6.54 -2.42
N PHE A 111 -10.81 -5.45 -1.94
CA PHE A 111 -10.35 -4.77 -0.74
C PHE A 111 -11.53 -4.23 0.06
N GLU A 112 -11.45 -4.40 1.37
CA GLU A 112 -12.36 -3.77 2.31
C GLU A 112 -11.58 -2.83 3.22
N ASP A 113 -11.95 -1.55 3.23
CA ASP A 113 -11.29 -0.54 4.05
C ASP A 113 -11.80 -0.57 5.49
N ASN A 114 -11.25 -1.46 6.30
CA ASN A 114 -11.56 -1.59 7.72
C ASN A 114 -10.76 -0.64 8.63
N ALA A 115 -9.98 0.26 8.06
CA ALA A 115 -9.10 1.13 8.85
C ALA A 115 -9.85 2.32 9.45
N LEU A 116 -9.13 3.14 10.23
CA LEU A 116 -9.54 4.52 10.52
C LEU A 116 -9.20 5.40 9.32
N ASP A 117 -9.87 6.55 9.22
CA ASP A 117 -9.57 7.59 8.26
C ASP A 117 -8.15 8.18 8.48
N PHE A 118 -7.78 9.17 7.65
CA PHE A 118 -6.47 9.83 7.76
C PHE A 118 -6.31 10.70 9.02
N ASN A 119 -7.41 11.04 9.70
CA ASN A 119 -7.45 11.76 10.96
C ASN A 119 -7.58 10.82 12.19
N ALA A 120 -7.46 9.51 11.98
CA ALA A 120 -7.65 8.47 12.98
C ALA A 120 -9.06 8.39 13.60
N MET A 121 -10.08 8.78 12.83
CA MET A 121 -11.50 8.60 13.14
C MET A 121 -12.06 7.36 12.43
N PRO A 122 -13.14 6.74 12.93
CA PRO A 122 -13.87 5.74 12.17
C PRO A 122 -14.24 6.27 10.78
N ILE A 123 -14.16 5.41 9.77
CA ILE A 123 -14.63 5.73 8.41
C ILE A 123 -16.16 5.67 8.47
N GLU A 124 -16.81 6.83 8.46
CA GLU A 124 -18.26 6.99 8.47
C GLU A 124 -18.71 7.83 7.28
N GLY A 125 -19.79 7.41 6.60
CA GLY A 125 -20.34 8.09 5.45
C GLY A 125 -19.78 7.61 4.10
N ASP A 126 -19.86 8.48 3.11
CA ASP A 126 -19.49 8.18 1.72
C ASP A 126 -18.01 8.46 1.48
N TYR A 127 -17.28 7.43 1.05
CA TYR A 127 -15.91 7.56 0.55
C TYR A 127 -15.80 7.05 -0.88
N TYR A 128 -14.82 7.60 -1.59
CA TYR A 128 -14.55 7.26 -2.98
C TYR A 128 -13.19 6.60 -3.08
N TYR A 129 -13.13 5.51 -3.83
CA TYR A 129 -11.92 4.72 -4.02
C TYR A 129 -11.48 4.72 -5.47
N ARG A 130 -10.18 4.73 -5.66
CA ARG A 130 -9.51 4.54 -6.95
C ARG A 130 -8.34 3.60 -6.75
N VAL A 131 -8.05 2.82 -7.79
CA VAL A 131 -6.92 1.88 -7.79
C VAL A 131 -6.11 2.10 -9.06
N THR A 132 -4.81 1.98 -8.93
CA THR A 132 -3.89 1.86 -10.07
C THR A 132 -3.26 0.49 -10.03
N SER A 133 -2.96 -0.07 -11.20
CA SER A 133 -2.07 -1.21 -11.30
C SER A 133 -0.65 -0.71 -11.48
N VAL A 134 0.32 -1.45 -10.97
CA VAL A 134 1.74 -1.13 -11.06
C VAL A 134 2.47 -2.40 -11.45
N ASP A 135 3.33 -2.32 -12.47
CA ASP A 135 4.09 -3.49 -12.93
C ASP A 135 5.32 -3.77 -12.05
N PHE A 136 6.05 -4.85 -12.36
CA PHE A 136 7.25 -5.25 -11.63
C PHE A 136 8.35 -4.18 -11.66
N ASN A 137 8.32 -3.30 -12.66
CA ASN A 137 9.27 -2.21 -12.83
C ASN A 137 8.72 -0.89 -12.26
N ASP A 138 7.68 -0.91 -11.42
CA ASP A 138 7.08 0.29 -10.82
C ASP A 138 6.46 1.28 -11.84
N ASN A 139 6.11 0.82 -13.05
CA ASN A 139 5.31 1.64 -13.97
C ASN A 139 3.84 1.60 -13.52
N GLU A 140 3.30 2.74 -13.10
CA GLU A 140 1.94 2.88 -12.60
C GLU A 140 0.95 3.27 -13.70
N SER A 141 -0.20 2.59 -13.76
CA SER A 141 -1.31 2.88 -14.67
C SER A 141 -1.91 4.27 -14.46
N ARG A 142 -2.75 4.71 -15.40
CA ARG A 142 -3.75 5.74 -15.08
C ARG A 142 -4.70 5.25 -13.98
N MET A 143 -5.40 6.17 -13.33
CA MET A 143 -6.39 5.82 -12.30
C MET A 143 -7.55 5.01 -12.90
N SER A 144 -8.11 4.10 -12.09
CA SER A 144 -9.41 3.50 -12.36
C SER A 144 -10.53 4.55 -12.40
N ASN A 145 -11.73 4.08 -12.76
CA ASN A 145 -12.96 4.78 -12.39
C ASN A 145 -13.03 4.97 -10.86
N SER A 146 -13.70 6.04 -10.44
CA SER A 146 -13.99 6.31 -9.04
C SER A 146 -15.21 5.51 -8.61
N VAL A 147 -15.13 4.79 -7.49
CA VAL A 147 -16.24 4.02 -6.94
C VAL A 147 -16.56 4.49 -5.54
N LYS A 148 -17.84 4.72 -5.28
CA LYS A 148 -18.35 5.12 -3.97
C LYS A 148 -18.61 3.89 -3.10
N VAL A 149 -18.20 3.95 -1.84
CA VAL A 149 -18.55 3.01 -0.78
C VAL A 149 -19.12 3.80 0.38
N THR A 150 -20.24 3.33 0.92
CA THR A 150 -20.90 3.92 2.09
C THR A 150 -20.63 3.05 3.31
N ARG A 151 -20.22 3.66 4.42
CA ARG A 151 -20.01 3.00 5.71
C ARG A 151 -20.77 3.65 6.85
#